data_AF-A0A1B6DDS2-F1
#
_entry.id   AF-A0A1B6DDS2-F1
#
_cell.length_a   1.000
_cell.length_b   1.000
_cell.length_c   1.000
_cell.angle_alpha   90.00
_cell.angle_beta   90.00
_cell.angle_gamma   90.00
#
_symmetry.space_group_name_H-M   'P 1'
#
loop_
_entity.id
_entity.type
_entity.pdbx_description
1 polymer ?
#
loop_
_entity_poly.entity_id
_entity_poly.type
_entity_poly.pdbx_seq_one_letter_code
_entity_poly.pdbx_strand_id
1 'polypeptide(L)'
;PIRSIALPYLYVGLPLYILKNVAPFITLWFGINLKTPYMLLIVPRFMCCLLSFLTDFSLYKICYIYGQNYRVRLMILASSYVMLIYGTHTFSNTIEMSLSSVLIYLVAECMCHSDQVIYQDEYLRDRYSTAETMREKVRLSRLRNSLPGHSLSSCIAIASVTVLGVFNRPTFLAFAFPPVFFWLHRGLGSKYIGLSDFHFRIILLALSAIPMTVFIILIDSVYYGYLTWPEFTRGMLKLDKNFVVTPYNFIQYNAYTENLANHGLHPRVTHLMVNIPLLYNVLGIAGVLGFLSIVYRMIQHRWSELPRIQSIIGLMTTSFIIPVALLSIFPHQEPRFLIPATLPLVFLHSQRIRSHEEQNIYQRQENGFTVFLKKESVLNQKDGLLKLWYFINIVLVIFYGFIHQAGVYPLMDHFSQELQDKPRLTNIHLVTSHIYPLPISLLHIKKARVVHSPGSGVRYRMAKDFFTYEMGLSESVHNTTLKVKEVLDSCQKKWTEKRLKYKLYVAIPSSLATDFQIAALQANITVSIESIFYPHLSTEAMPNFGLDLFKKCDLQTFEDCRAHISFASDLSFGFALEYFSYVVHQFGLTLLKVKD
;
A
#
# COMPACT_ATOMS: atom_id res chain seq x y z
N PRO A 1 -9.17 4.39 -19.95
CA PRO A 1 -8.84 3.71 -18.65
C PRO A 1 -7.39 3.98 -18.23
N ILE A 2 -7.17 4.40 -16.97
CA ILE A 2 -5.84 4.81 -16.45
C ILE A 2 -5.17 3.77 -15.56
N ARG A 3 -5.82 2.65 -15.24
CA ARG A 3 -5.27 1.58 -14.40
C ARG A 3 -5.41 0.24 -15.10
N SER A 4 -4.38 -0.58 -15.06
CA SER A 4 -4.46 -1.96 -15.52
C SER A 4 -5.36 -2.78 -14.61
N ILE A 5 -6.15 -3.68 -15.18
CA ILE A 5 -6.95 -4.63 -14.42
C ILE A 5 -6.19 -5.92 -14.14
N ALA A 6 -5.15 -6.24 -14.92
CA ALA A 6 -4.52 -7.56 -14.92
C ALA A 6 -4.08 -8.00 -13.52
N LEU A 7 -3.38 -7.14 -12.78
CA LEU A 7 -2.94 -7.43 -11.42
C LEU A 7 -4.08 -7.41 -10.40
N PRO A 8 -4.94 -6.36 -10.32
CA PRO A 8 -6.13 -6.40 -9.45
C PRO A 8 -7.03 -7.61 -9.67
N TYR A 9 -7.15 -8.08 -10.90
CA TYR A 9 -7.87 -9.31 -11.21
C TYR A 9 -7.19 -10.55 -10.62
N LEU A 10 -5.85 -10.59 -10.61
CA LEU A 10 -5.11 -11.70 -10.01
C LEU A 10 -5.25 -11.75 -8.48
N TYR A 11 -5.04 -10.65 -7.76
CA TYR A 11 -5.02 -10.67 -6.29
C TYR A 11 -6.38 -10.40 -5.62
N VAL A 12 -7.35 -9.82 -6.31
CA VAL A 12 -8.73 -9.63 -5.80
C VAL A 12 -9.75 -10.43 -6.61
N GLY A 13 -9.69 -10.32 -7.93
CA GLY A 13 -10.69 -10.93 -8.83
C GLY A 13 -10.75 -12.45 -8.74
N LEU A 14 -9.61 -13.13 -8.85
CA LEU A 14 -9.50 -14.59 -8.82
C LEU A 14 -9.96 -15.17 -7.47
N PRO A 15 -9.50 -14.66 -6.31
CA PRO A 15 -10.00 -15.12 -5.00
C PRO A 15 -11.52 -14.95 -4.84
N LEU A 16 -12.08 -13.80 -5.27
CA LEU A 16 -13.52 -13.57 -5.23
C LEU A 16 -14.29 -14.43 -6.23
N TYR A 17 -13.70 -14.74 -7.38
CA TYR A 17 -14.27 -15.67 -8.36
C TYR A 17 -14.36 -17.09 -7.79
N ILE A 18 -13.31 -17.55 -7.12
CA ILE A 18 -13.31 -18.82 -6.39
C ILE A 18 -14.40 -18.82 -5.31
N LEU A 19 -14.44 -17.77 -4.47
CA LEU A 19 -15.47 -17.62 -3.43
C LEU A 19 -16.90 -17.67 -4.02
N LYS A 20 -17.14 -16.98 -5.13
CA LYS A 20 -18.44 -16.95 -5.80
C LYS A 20 -18.91 -18.34 -6.24
N ASN A 21 -18.00 -19.18 -6.74
CA ASN A 21 -18.32 -20.51 -7.22
C ASN A 21 -18.42 -21.55 -6.10
N VAL A 22 -17.64 -21.39 -5.03
CA VAL A 22 -17.64 -22.30 -3.87
C VAL A 22 -18.81 -22.01 -2.92
N ALA A 23 -19.21 -20.75 -2.77
CA ALA A 23 -20.23 -20.32 -1.81
C ALA A 23 -21.57 -21.08 -1.90
N PRO A 24 -22.17 -21.32 -3.09
CA PRO A 24 -23.42 -22.07 -3.20
C PRO A 24 -23.34 -23.49 -2.64
N PHE A 25 -22.21 -24.17 -2.82
CA PHE A 25 -22.00 -25.51 -2.29
C PHE A 25 -21.90 -25.47 -0.76
N ILE A 26 -21.12 -24.56 -0.19
CA ILE A 26 -20.99 -24.46 1.27
C ILE A 26 -22.33 -24.10 1.93
N THR A 27 -23.13 -23.24 1.30
CA THR A 27 -24.48 -22.94 1.79
C THR A 27 -25.40 -24.16 1.71
N LEU A 28 -25.30 -24.98 0.67
CA LEU A 28 -26.10 -26.20 0.53
C LEU A 28 -25.72 -27.28 1.56
N TRP A 29 -24.42 -27.52 1.76
CA TRP A 29 -23.92 -28.63 2.59
C TRP A 29 -23.87 -28.28 4.09
N PHE A 30 -23.60 -27.02 4.45
CA PHE A 30 -23.39 -26.60 5.83
C PHE A 30 -24.39 -25.53 6.32
N GLY A 31 -25.26 -25.01 5.45
CA GLY A 31 -26.19 -23.93 5.81
C GLY A 31 -25.52 -22.57 6.04
N ILE A 32 -24.23 -22.42 5.73
CA ILE A 32 -23.47 -21.19 6.00
C ILE A 32 -23.49 -20.28 4.77
N ASN A 33 -23.93 -19.03 4.93
CA ASN A 33 -23.85 -18.03 3.88
C ASN A 33 -22.46 -17.36 3.86
N LEU A 34 -21.67 -17.66 2.83
CA LEU A 34 -20.34 -17.07 2.65
C LEU A 34 -20.34 -15.72 1.92
N LYS A 35 -21.46 -15.29 1.35
CA LYS A 35 -21.56 -14.01 0.61
C LYS A 35 -21.88 -12.86 1.56
N THR A 36 -21.03 -12.68 2.57
CA THR A 36 -21.14 -11.59 3.55
C THR A 36 -20.14 -10.46 3.24
N PRO A 37 -20.42 -9.22 3.67
CA PRO A 37 -19.45 -8.11 3.59
C PRO A 37 -18.09 -8.47 4.20
N TYR A 38 -18.10 -9.25 5.29
CA TYR A 38 -16.89 -9.75 5.96
C TYR A 38 -15.99 -10.55 5.02
N MET A 39 -16.55 -11.54 4.31
CA MET A 39 -15.79 -12.41 3.41
C MET A 39 -15.26 -11.65 2.20
N LEU A 40 -16.03 -10.67 1.69
CA LEU A 40 -15.57 -9.79 0.61
C LEU A 40 -14.39 -8.91 1.01
N LEU A 41 -14.26 -8.58 2.30
CA LEU A 41 -13.11 -7.85 2.83
C LEU A 41 -11.90 -8.77 3.07
N ILE A 42 -12.11 -9.94 3.69
CA ILE A 42 -11.02 -10.78 4.19
C ILE A 42 -10.36 -11.60 3.09
N VAL A 43 -11.12 -12.17 2.16
CA VAL A 43 -10.54 -13.04 1.13
C VAL A 43 -9.45 -12.33 0.32
N PRO A 44 -9.65 -11.08 -0.16
CA PRO A 44 -8.58 -10.32 -0.79
C PRO A 44 -7.41 -9.97 0.14
N ARG A 45 -7.68 -9.63 1.41
CA ARG A 45 -6.63 -9.32 2.40
C ARG A 45 -5.75 -10.52 2.72
N PHE A 46 -6.35 -11.69 2.82
CA PHE A 46 -5.62 -12.95 3.01
C PHE A 46 -4.67 -13.22 1.84
N MET A 47 -5.10 -12.92 0.61
CA MET A 47 -4.26 -13.06 -0.58
C MET A 47 -3.14 -12.03 -0.61
N CYS A 48 -3.38 -10.78 -0.22
CA CYS A 48 -2.33 -9.78 -0.03
C CYS A 48 -1.33 -10.19 1.06
N CYS A 49 -1.80 -10.79 2.16
CA CYS A 49 -0.95 -11.37 3.20
C CYS A 49 -0.06 -12.50 2.65
N LEU A 50 -0.61 -13.41 1.83
CA LEU A 50 0.21 -14.44 1.17
C LEU A 50 1.27 -13.83 0.24
N LEU A 51 0.91 -12.79 -0.51
CA LEU A 51 1.83 -12.10 -1.40
C LEU A 51 2.90 -11.30 -0.65
N SER A 52 2.64 -10.85 0.58
CA SER A 52 3.61 -10.09 1.37
C SER A 52 4.82 -10.96 1.76
N PHE A 53 4.63 -12.28 1.94
CA PHE A 53 5.72 -13.24 2.20
C PHE A 53 6.74 -13.34 1.07
N LEU A 54 6.43 -12.86 -0.15
CA LEU A 54 7.44 -12.72 -1.20
C LEU A 54 8.58 -11.79 -0.75
N THR A 55 8.27 -10.75 0.04
CA THR A 55 9.29 -9.84 0.57
C THR A 55 10.18 -10.51 1.60
N ASP A 56 9.62 -11.33 2.50
CA ASP A 56 10.36 -12.15 3.45
C ASP A 56 11.27 -13.15 2.73
N PHE A 57 10.74 -13.84 1.72
CA PHE A 57 11.50 -14.79 0.91
C PHE A 57 12.68 -14.11 0.19
N SER A 58 12.43 -12.97 -0.47
CA SER A 58 13.47 -12.18 -1.13
C SER A 58 14.54 -11.72 -0.15
N LEU A 59 14.15 -11.19 1.03
CA LEU A 59 15.10 -10.75 2.04
C LEU A 59 15.95 -11.92 2.57
N TYR A 60 15.32 -13.06 2.86
CA TYR A 60 16.02 -14.28 3.29
C TYR A 60 17.05 -14.72 2.26
N LYS A 61 16.66 -14.84 0.98
CA LYS A 61 17.55 -15.30 -0.09
C LYS A 61 18.71 -14.35 -0.32
N ILE A 62 18.48 -13.04 -0.33
CA ILE A 62 19.56 -12.05 -0.47
C ILE A 62 20.53 -12.15 0.71
N CYS A 63 20.03 -12.29 1.94
CA CYS A 63 20.90 -12.45 3.10
C CYS A 63 21.72 -13.74 3.03
N TYR A 64 21.12 -14.84 2.59
CA TYR A 64 21.81 -16.12 2.42
C TYR A 64 22.93 -16.04 1.38
N ILE A 65 22.65 -15.47 0.20
CA ILE A 65 23.62 -15.34 -0.91
C ILE A 65 24.85 -14.52 -0.48
N TYR A 66 24.64 -13.44 0.27
CA TYR A 66 25.72 -12.52 0.70
C TYR A 66 26.26 -12.82 2.10
N GLY A 67 25.95 -13.99 2.69
CA GLY A 67 26.47 -14.41 4.00
C GLY A 67 26.08 -13.48 5.16
N GLN A 68 24.92 -12.81 5.07
CA GLN A 68 24.46 -11.85 6.05
C GLN A 68 23.46 -12.46 7.04
N ASN A 69 23.35 -11.88 8.24
CA ASN A 69 22.43 -12.36 9.27
C ASN A 69 20.95 -12.09 8.87
N TYR A 70 20.28 -13.12 8.34
CA TYR A 70 18.87 -13.06 7.97
C TYR A 70 17.93 -12.99 9.17
N ARG A 71 18.29 -13.57 10.32
CA ARG A 71 17.40 -13.67 11.49
C ARG A 71 17.03 -12.30 12.04
N VAL A 72 18.04 -11.43 12.23
CA VAL A 72 17.80 -10.07 12.73
C VAL A 72 16.95 -9.26 11.75
N ARG A 73 17.27 -9.36 10.45
CA ARG A 73 16.56 -8.64 9.39
C ARG A 73 15.11 -9.06 9.25
N LEU A 74 14.83 -10.36 9.24
CA LEU A 74 13.46 -10.89 9.17
C LEU A 74 12.65 -10.55 10.42
N MET A 75 13.24 -10.60 11.62
CA MET A 75 12.52 -10.21 12.84
C MET A 75 12.12 -8.73 12.82
N ILE A 76 12.99 -7.84 12.33
CA ILE A 76 12.66 -6.41 12.18
C ILE A 76 11.60 -6.22 11.08
N LEU A 77 11.68 -6.95 9.96
CA LEU A 77 10.67 -6.91 8.90
C LEU A 77 9.29 -7.34 9.44
N ALA A 78 9.21 -8.50 10.08
CA ALA A 78 7.97 -9.09 10.57
C ALA A 78 7.32 -8.29 11.72
N SER A 79 8.14 -7.58 12.51
CA SER A 79 7.64 -6.71 13.60
C SER A 79 7.30 -5.28 13.14
N SER A 80 7.52 -4.95 11.87
CA SER A 80 7.16 -3.66 11.31
C SER A 80 5.65 -3.56 11.11
N TYR A 81 5.03 -2.48 11.61
CA TYR A 81 3.61 -2.20 11.37
C TYR A 81 3.31 -2.03 9.88
N VAL A 82 4.31 -1.64 9.07
CA VAL A 82 4.17 -1.55 7.62
C VAL A 82 3.85 -2.91 7.02
N MET A 83 4.53 -3.96 7.46
CA MET A 83 4.27 -5.33 7.00
C MET A 83 2.95 -5.87 7.55
N LEU A 84 2.65 -5.61 8.83
CA LEU A 84 1.44 -6.11 9.48
C LEU A 84 0.15 -5.48 8.94
N ILE A 85 0.14 -4.16 8.70
CA ILE A 85 -1.05 -3.42 8.27
C ILE A 85 -1.04 -3.21 6.76
N TYR A 86 -0.08 -2.45 6.23
CA TYR A 86 -0.07 -2.16 4.78
C TYR A 86 0.19 -3.44 3.96
N GLY A 87 1.03 -4.35 4.45
CA GLY A 87 1.30 -5.64 3.81
C GLY A 87 0.09 -6.56 3.67
N THR A 88 -0.91 -6.43 4.55
CA THR A 88 -2.13 -7.26 4.53
C THR A 88 -3.32 -6.55 3.88
N HIS A 89 -3.25 -5.23 3.72
CA HIS A 89 -4.28 -4.44 3.04
C HIS A 89 -4.18 -4.53 1.51
N THR A 90 -5.31 -4.32 0.84
CA THR A 90 -5.45 -4.41 -0.63
C THR A 90 -4.93 -3.17 -1.37
N PHE A 91 -3.77 -2.66 -0.97
CA PHE A 91 -3.12 -1.55 -1.64
C PHE A 91 -2.28 -2.02 -2.82
N SER A 92 -2.37 -1.31 -3.96
CA SER A 92 -1.45 -1.55 -5.07
C SER A 92 0.00 -1.27 -4.73
N ASN A 93 0.28 -0.41 -3.74
CA ASN A 93 1.63 -0.15 -3.23
C ASN A 93 2.24 -1.39 -2.54
N THR A 94 1.41 -2.24 -1.93
CA THR A 94 1.85 -3.51 -1.36
C THR A 94 2.33 -4.47 -2.44
N ILE A 95 1.65 -4.46 -3.61
CA ILE A 95 2.09 -5.21 -4.78
C ILE A 95 3.37 -4.60 -5.40
N GLU A 96 3.51 -3.27 -5.42
CA GLU A 96 4.79 -2.64 -5.80
C GLU A 96 5.92 -3.07 -4.86
N MET A 97 5.66 -3.18 -3.55
CA MET A 97 6.66 -3.65 -2.58
C MET A 97 7.08 -5.10 -2.80
N SER A 98 6.13 -6.01 -3.04
CA SER A 98 6.47 -7.41 -3.34
C SER A 98 7.23 -7.54 -4.66
N LEU A 99 6.80 -6.84 -5.71
CA LEU A 99 7.49 -6.83 -7.01
C LEU A 99 8.88 -6.20 -6.93
N SER A 100 9.04 -5.10 -6.18
CA SER A 100 10.34 -4.46 -5.97
C SER A 100 11.29 -5.38 -5.21
N SER A 101 10.79 -6.09 -4.20
CA SER A 101 11.58 -7.06 -3.42
C SER A 101 12.04 -8.23 -4.28
N VAL A 102 11.15 -8.78 -5.12
CA VAL A 102 11.49 -9.85 -6.08
C VAL A 102 12.51 -9.35 -7.11
N LEU A 103 12.33 -8.13 -7.63
CA LEU A 103 13.26 -7.53 -8.58
C LEU A 103 14.67 -7.36 -7.97
N ILE A 104 14.77 -6.81 -6.76
CA ILE A 104 16.04 -6.67 -6.04
C ILE A 104 16.68 -8.04 -5.82
N TYR A 105 15.90 -9.05 -5.44
CA TYR A 105 16.41 -10.42 -5.27
C TYR A 105 16.98 -10.99 -6.57
N LEU A 106 16.23 -10.94 -7.67
CA LEU A 106 16.68 -11.45 -8.97
C LEU A 106 17.98 -10.77 -9.42
N VAL A 107 18.07 -9.45 -9.22
CA VAL A 107 19.28 -8.69 -9.55
C VAL A 107 20.44 -9.05 -8.63
N ALA A 108 20.21 -9.17 -7.32
CA ALA A 108 21.23 -9.52 -6.35
C ALA A 108 21.82 -10.91 -6.59
N GLU A 109 20.99 -11.88 -6.98
CA GLU A 109 21.42 -13.22 -7.41
C GLU A 109 22.24 -13.16 -8.70
N CYS A 110 21.77 -12.40 -9.69
CA CYS A 110 22.49 -12.18 -10.94
C CYS A 110 23.85 -11.53 -10.72
N MET A 111 23.96 -10.54 -9.83
CA MET A 111 25.21 -9.90 -9.45
C MET A 111 26.19 -10.92 -8.86
N CYS A 112 25.77 -11.64 -7.82
CA CYS A 112 26.64 -12.62 -7.14
C CYS A 112 27.14 -13.71 -8.09
N HIS A 113 26.25 -14.28 -8.92
CA HIS A 113 26.62 -15.30 -9.90
C HIS A 113 27.58 -14.74 -10.95
N SER A 114 27.32 -13.52 -11.45
CA SER A 114 28.17 -12.91 -12.48
C SER A 114 29.55 -12.58 -11.93
N ASP A 115 29.64 -12.03 -10.73
CA ASP A 115 30.92 -11.67 -10.11
C ASP A 115 31.80 -12.91 -9.90
N GLN A 116 31.21 -14.05 -9.50
CA GLN A 116 31.93 -15.32 -9.38
C GLN A 116 32.45 -15.83 -10.72
N VAL A 117 31.60 -15.83 -11.76
CA VAL A 117 31.98 -16.31 -13.10
C VAL A 117 33.02 -15.39 -13.75
N ILE A 118 32.88 -14.08 -13.59
CA ILE A 118 33.83 -13.09 -14.13
C ILE A 118 35.19 -13.26 -13.47
N TYR A 119 35.24 -13.40 -12.15
CA TYR A 119 36.49 -13.66 -11.43
C TYR A 119 37.18 -14.94 -11.92
N GLN A 120 36.41 -16.02 -12.14
CA GLN A 120 36.93 -17.27 -12.68
C GLN A 120 37.41 -17.14 -14.13
N ASP A 121 36.68 -16.44 -15.00
CA ASP A 121 37.09 -16.20 -16.39
C ASP A 121 38.37 -15.36 -16.46
N GLU A 122 38.48 -14.31 -15.65
CA GLU A 122 39.70 -13.49 -15.54
C GLU A 122 40.89 -14.32 -15.06
N TYR A 123 40.72 -15.10 -13.99
CA TYR A 123 41.76 -15.98 -13.48
C TYR A 123 42.24 -16.99 -14.53
N LEU A 124 41.31 -17.63 -15.24
CA LEU A 124 41.65 -18.60 -16.29
C LEU A 124 42.36 -17.95 -17.48
N ARG A 125 41.99 -16.72 -17.86
CA ARG A 125 42.65 -15.96 -18.93
C ARG A 125 44.06 -15.53 -18.55
N ASP A 126 44.24 -15.03 -17.34
CA ASP A 126 45.56 -14.66 -16.82
C ASP A 126 46.47 -15.90 -16.73
N ARG A 127 45.94 -17.05 -16.32
CA ARG A 127 46.70 -18.33 -16.35
C ARG A 127 47.02 -18.78 -17.78
N TYR A 128 46.07 -18.64 -18.71
CA TYR A 128 46.26 -19.04 -20.10
C TYR A 128 47.37 -18.22 -20.79
N SER A 129 47.48 -16.92 -20.47
CA SER A 129 48.53 -16.07 -21.03
C SER A 129 49.91 -16.40 -20.48
N THR A 130 49.99 -16.84 -19.20
CA THR A 130 51.25 -17.25 -18.56
C THR A 130 51.68 -18.69 -18.85
N ALA A 131 50.80 -19.54 -19.39
CA ALA A 131 51.09 -20.96 -19.59
C ALA A 131 52.12 -21.17 -20.72
N GLU A 132 53.14 -21.99 -20.47
CA GLU A 132 54.19 -22.30 -21.46
C GLU A 132 53.82 -23.50 -22.34
N THR A 133 53.16 -24.52 -21.77
CA THR A 133 52.86 -25.76 -22.51
C THR A 133 51.52 -25.73 -23.24
N MET A 134 51.49 -26.24 -24.47
CA MET A 134 50.26 -26.35 -25.27
C MET A 134 49.18 -27.22 -24.61
N ARG A 135 49.59 -28.29 -23.91
CA ARG A 135 48.66 -29.16 -23.17
C ARG A 135 47.91 -28.40 -22.07
N GLU A 136 48.61 -27.51 -21.37
CA GLU A 136 48.03 -26.66 -20.33
C GLU A 136 47.10 -25.60 -20.93
N LYS A 137 47.49 -24.93 -22.01
CA LYS A 137 46.62 -23.99 -22.74
C LYS A 137 45.32 -24.63 -23.20
N VAL A 138 45.38 -25.83 -23.76
CA VAL A 138 44.17 -26.58 -24.18
C VAL A 138 43.30 -26.93 -22.97
N ARG A 139 43.89 -27.36 -21.85
CA ARG A 139 43.16 -27.63 -20.61
C ARG A 139 42.46 -26.38 -20.08
N LEU A 140 43.15 -25.25 -20.01
CA LEU A 140 42.60 -23.97 -19.53
C LEU A 140 41.49 -23.45 -20.44
N SER A 141 41.64 -23.58 -21.77
CA SER A 141 40.60 -23.23 -22.73
C SER A 141 39.34 -24.09 -22.56
N ARG A 142 39.48 -25.40 -22.32
CA ARG A 142 38.35 -26.29 -22.01
C ARG A 142 37.66 -25.90 -20.71
N LEU A 143 38.43 -25.59 -19.66
CA LEU A 143 37.88 -25.13 -18.38
C LEU A 143 37.12 -23.81 -18.53
N ARG A 144 37.66 -22.87 -19.31
CA ARG A 144 36.99 -21.60 -19.61
C ARG A 144 35.70 -21.81 -20.38
N ASN A 145 35.69 -22.67 -21.39
CA ASN A 145 34.47 -22.98 -22.15
C ASN A 145 33.43 -23.74 -21.33
N SER A 146 33.82 -24.36 -20.20
CA SER A 146 32.88 -24.99 -19.27
C SER A 146 32.23 -24.02 -18.27
N LEU A 147 32.65 -22.75 -18.24
CA LEU A 147 32.03 -21.75 -17.37
C LEU A 147 30.59 -21.46 -17.81
N PRO A 148 29.64 -21.33 -16.87
CA PRO A 148 28.26 -21.04 -17.19
C PRO A 148 28.07 -19.63 -17.77
N GLY A 149 27.07 -19.47 -18.63
CA GLY A 149 26.66 -18.16 -19.13
C GLY A 149 26.16 -17.25 -18.01
N HIS A 150 26.66 -16.02 -17.95
CA HIS A 150 26.30 -15.06 -16.89
C HIS A 150 25.63 -13.78 -17.43
N SER A 151 25.97 -13.34 -18.65
CA SER A 151 25.60 -12.00 -19.15
C SER A 151 24.09 -11.73 -19.30
N LEU A 152 23.27 -12.76 -19.49
CA LEU A 152 21.81 -12.64 -19.69
C LEU A 152 20.99 -13.42 -18.66
N SER A 153 21.60 -13.84 -17.54
CA SER A 153 20.87 -14.56 -16.49
C SER A 153 19.64 -13.76 -16.04
N SER A 154 18.50 -14.45 -15.95
CA SER A 154 17.21 -13.91 -15.50
C SER A 154 16.68 -12.68 -16.26
N CYS A 155 17.18 -12.39 -17.47
CA CYS A 155 16.77 -11.22 -18.27
C CYS A 155 15.24 -11.15 -18.48
N ILE A 156 14.62 -12.26 -18.90
CA ILE A 156 13.17 -12.33 -19.15
C ILE A 156 12.37 -12.09 -17.86
N ALA A 157 12.81 -12.69 -16.74
CA ALA A 157 12.14 -12.51 -15.45
C ALA A 157 12.21 -11.06 -14.96
N ILE A 158 13.39 -10.42 -15.06
CA ILE A 158 13.60 -9.02 -14.70
C ILE A 158 12.74 -8.10 -15.57
N ALA A 159 12.71 -8.33 -16.89
CA ALA A 159 11.88 -7.57 -17.82
C ALA A 159 10.39 -7.74 -17.50
N SER A 160 9.93 -8.97 -17.26
CA SER A 160 8.54 -9.27 -16.93
C SER A 160 8.08 -8.66 -15.61
N VAL A 161 8.91 -8.75 -14.55
CA VAL A 161 8.60 -8.11 -13.25
C VAL A 161 8.56 -6.59 -13.38
N THR A 162 9.47 -6.02 -14.16
CA THR A 162 9.49 -4.57 -14.44
C THR A 162 8.20 -4.13 -15.13
N VAL A 163 7.80 -4.83 -16.19
CA VAL A 163 6.55 -4.54 -16.91
C VAL A 163 5.34 -4.71 -15.99
N LEU A 164 5.25 -5.79 -15.21
CA LEU A 164 4.16 -6.01 -14.26
C LEU A 164 4.04 -4.84 -13.27
N GLY A 165 5.15 -4.38 -12.72
CA GLY A 165 5.15 -3.26 -11.78
C GLY A 165 4.71 -1.95 -12.43
N VAL A 166 5.19 -1.65 -13.64
CA VAL A 166 4.79 -0.43 -14.38
C VAL A 166 3.29 -0.42 -14.71
N PHE A 167 2.73 -1.56 -15.10
CA PHE A 167 1.29 -1.69 -15.36
C PHE A 167 0.44 -1.68 -14.08
N ASN A 168 0.98 -2.13 -12.94
CA ASN A 168 0.35 -1.91 -11.63
C ASN A 168 0.23 -0.42 -11.35
N ARG A 169 1.38 0.27 -11.41
CA ARG A 169 1.52 1.71 -11.15
C ARG A 169 2.77 2.26 -11.85
N PRO A 170 2.66 3.36 -12.61
CA PRO A 170 3.83 3.96 -13.27
C PRO A 170 4.93 4.45 -12.31
N THR A 171 4.59 4.71 -11.03
CA THR A 171 5.56 5.02 -9.97
C THR A 171 6.59 3.93 -9.76
N PHE A 172 6.28 2.67 -10.11
CA PHE A 172 7.19 1.55 -10.01
C PHE A 172 8.48 1.74 -10.83
N LEU A 173 8.46 2.56 -11.89
CA LEU A 173 9.68 2.91 -12.65
C LEU A 173 10.78 3.46 -11.73
N ALA A 174 10.41 4.27 -10.73
CA ALA A 174 11.37 4.82 -9.79
C ALA A 174 12.04 3.72 -8.95
N PHE A 175 11.28 2.70 -8.54
CA PHE A 175 11.78 1.55 -7.77
C PHE A 175 12.52 0.51 -8.63
N ALA A 176 12.15 0.36 -9.90
CA ALA A 176 12.80 -0.55 -10.82
C ALA A 176 14.13 -0.01 -11.37
N PHE A 177 14.27 1.32 -11.45
CA PHE A 177 15.45 1.95 -12.02
C PHE A 177 16.77 1.51 -11.36
N PRO A 178 16.95 1.56 -10.02
CA PRO A 178 18.22 1.17 -9.42
C PRO A 178 18.55 -0.32 -9.61
N PRO A 179 17.66 -1.29 -9.33
CA PRO A 179 17.96 -2.69 -9.60
C PRO A 179 18.28 -2.99 -11.06
N VAL A 180 17.50 -2.45 -12.00
CA VAL A 180 17.75 -2.66 -13.43
C VAL A 180 19.10 -2.06 -13.83
N PHE A 181 19.44 -0.87 -13.34
CA PHE A 181 20.74 -0.25 -13.59
C PHE A 181 21.90 -1.12 -13.09
N PHE A 182 21.80 -1.68 -11.88
CA PHE A 182 22.82 -2.59 -11.33
C PHE A 182 22.94 -3.89 -12.14
N TRP A 183 21.82 -4.44 -12.63
CA TRP A 183 21.86 -5.60 -13.51
C TRP A 183 22.54 -5.31 -14.86
N LEU A 184 22.30 -4.13 -15.42
CA LEU A 184 22.98 -3.70 -16.65
C LEU A 184 24.48 -3.48 -16.40
N HIS A 185 24.83 -2.83 -15.28
CA HIS A 185 26.20 -2.44 -14.92
C HIS A 185 27.08 -3.62 -14.47
N ARG A 186 26.52 -4.78 -14.13
CA ARG A 186 27.31 -5.92 -13.60
C ARG A 186 28.51 -6.28 -14.49
N GLY A 187 29.67 -6.46 -13.88
CA GLY A 187 30.92 -6.78 -14.59
C GLY A 187 31.60 -5.61 -15.31
N LEU A 188 30.97 -4.42 -15.41
CA LEU A 188 31.66 -3.23 -15.91
C LEU A 188 32.78 -2.85 -14.93
N GLY A 189 33.99 -2.65 -15.46
CA GLY A 189 35.21 -2.44 -14.68
C GLY A 189 36.11 -3.68 -14.54
N SER A 190 35.65 -4.84 -15.04
CA SER A 190 36.52 -6.01 -15.30
C SER A 190 37.41 -5.76 -16.52
N LYS A 191 38.50 -6.53 -16.68
CA LYS A 191 39.45 -6.36 -17.79
C LYS A 191 38.82 -6.58 -19.18
N TYR A 192 37.71 -7.31 -19.24
CA TYR A 192 37.18 -7.86 -20.50
C TYR A 192 35.71 -7.52 -20.81
N ILE A 193 34.93 -7.01 -19.85
CA ILE A 193 33.54 -6.60 -20.09
C ILE A 193 33.51 -5.09 -20.33
N GLY A 194 33.12 -4.70 -21.53
CA GLY A 194 33.07 -3.32 -21.97
C GLY A 194 31.67 -2.73 -22.01
N LEU A 195 31.57 -1.49 -22.48
CA LEU A 195 30.29 -0.79 -22.70
C LEU A 195 29.42 -1.47 -23.78
N SER A 196 30.02 -2.25 -24.69
CA SER A 196 29.28 -3.02 -25.68
C SER A 196 28.33 -4.03 -25.04
N ASP A 197 28.77 -4.75 -24.00
CA ASP A 197 27.93 -5.70 -23.26
C ASP A 197 26.79 -4.99 -22.54
N PHE A 198 27.05 -3.79 -22.01
CA PHE A 198 26.03 -2.95 -21.38
C PHE A 198 24.93 -2.58 -22.39
N HIS A 199 25.29 -2.05 -23.56
CA HIS A 199 24.32 -1.71 -24.60
C HIS A 199 23.57 -2.93 -25.15
N PHE A 200 24.27 -4.06 -25.33
CA PHE A 200 23.64 -5.31 -25.77
C PHE A 200 22.59 -5.81 -24.76
N ARG A 201 22.88 -5.73 -23.46
CA ARG A 201 21.93 -6.06 -22.39
C ARG A 201 20.71 -5.14 -22.39
N ILE A 202 20.87 -3.84 -22.67
CA ILE A 202 19.74 -2.91 -22.80
C ILE A 202 18.80 -3.37 -23.92
N ILE A 203 19.34 -3.66 -25.11
CA ILE A 203 18.56 -4.09 -26.26
C ILE A 203 17.81 -5.38 -25.94
N LEU A 204 18.49 -6.37 -25.37
CA LEU A 204 17.87 -7.65 -25.02
C LEU A 204 16.85 -7.54 -23.88
N LEU A 205 17.06 -6.66 -22.90
CA LEU A 205 16.07 -6.39 -21.86
C LEU A 205 14.81 -5.77 -22.45
N ALA A 206 14.96 -4.81 -23.38
CA ALA A 206 13.84 -4.19 -24.08
C ALA A 206 13.06 -5.23 -24.91
N LEU A 207 13.75 -6.09 -25.67
CA LEU A 207 13.12 -7.18 -26.42
C LEU A 207 12.39 -8.17 -25.49
N SER A 208 12.99 -8.49 -24.34
CA SER A 208 12.41 -9.40 -23.34
C SER A 208 11.17 -8.81 -22.65
N ALA A 209 10.97 -7.48 -22.66
CA ALA A 209 9.82 -6.81 -22.09
C ALA A 209 8.57 -6.85 -23.01
N ILE A 210 8.77 -7.04 -24.32
CA ILE A 210 7.68 -7.00 -25.31
C ILE A 210 6.60 -8.06 -25.03
N PRO A 211 6.91 -9.35 -24.80
CA PRO A 211 5.88 -10.38 -24.63
C PRO A 211 4.95 -10.10 -23.44
N MET A 212 5.51 -9.70 -22.29
CA MET A 212 4.72 -9.36 -21.11
C MET A 212 3.88 -8.08 -21.35
N THR A 213 4.44 -7.09 -22.04
CA THR A 213 3.71 -5.85 -22.36
C THR A 213 2.50 -6.12 -23.23
N VAL A 214 2.68 -6.90 -24.30
CA VAL A 214 1.59 -7.31 -25.20
C VAL A 214 0.53 -8.11 -24.44
N PHE A 215 0.95 -9.05 -23.58
CA PHE A 215 0.04 -9.86 -22.78
C PHE A 215 -0.88 -9.00 -21.88
N ILE A 216 -0.33 -8.02 -21.16
CA ILE A 216 -1.13 -7.16 -20.28
C ILE A 216 -2.05 -6.23 -21.08
N ILE A 217 -1.57 -5.65 -22.19
CA ILE A 217 -2.38 -4.81 -23.07
C ILE A 217 -3.59 -5.59 -23.60
N LEU A 218 -3.41 -6.86 -23.98
CA LEU A 218 -4.51 -7.71 -24.43
C LEU A 218 -5.55 -7.92 -23.32
N ILE A 219 -5.10 -8.24 -22.09
CA ILE A 219 -6.01 -8.41 -20.94
C ILE A 219 -6.81 -7.12 -20.68
N ASP A 220 -6.14 -5.97 -20.62
CA ASP A 220 -6.77 -4.69 -20.37
C ASP A 220 -7.78 -4.35 -21.48
N SER A 221 -7.41 -4.57 -22.74
CA SER A 221 -8.26 -4.24 -23.91
C SER A 221 -9.52 -5.10 -23.96
N VAL A 222 -9.41 -6.39 -23.64
CA VAL A 222 -10.56 -7.30 -23.52
C VAL A 222 -11.46 -6.90 -22.36
N TYR A 223 -10.89 -6.61 -21.19
CA TYR A 223 -11.67 -6.26 -20.01
C TYR A 223 -12.45 -4.95 -20.16
N TYR A 224 -11.83 -3.94 -20.76
CA TYR A 224 -12.48 -2.65 -21.00
C TYR A 224 -13.41 -2.65 -22.23
N GLY A 225 -13.48 -3.76 -22.98
CA GLY A 225 -14.37 -3.92 -24.13
C GLY A 225 -13.94 -3.15 -25.38
N TYR A 226 -12.68 -2.73 -25.46
CA TYR A 226 -12.08 -2.14 -26.67
C TYR A 226 -11.67 -3.21 -27.69
N LEU A 227 -11.47 -4.44 -27.21
CA LEU A 227 -11.21 -5.60 -28.06
C LEU A 227 -12.33 -6.62 -27.84
N THR A 228 -13.17 -6.80 -28.86
CA THR A 228 -14.24 -7.81 -28.83
C THR A 228 -13.90 -9.04 -29.69
N TRP A 229 -14.42 -10.20 -29.29
CA TRP A 229 -14.23 -11.47 -30.02
C TRP A 229 -14.61 -11.39 -31.52
N PRO A 230 -15.72 -10.73 -31.90
CA PRO A 230 -16.10 -10.57 -33.31
C PRO A 230 -15.17 -9.65 -34.13
N GLU A 231 -14.52 -8.66 -33.50
CA GLU A 231 -13.56 -7.78 -34.18
C GLU A 231 -12.25 -8.52 -34.44
N PHE A 232 -11.85 -9.40 -33.52
CA PHE A 232 -10.69 -10.27 -33.68
C PHE A 232 -10.86 -11.24 -34.86
N THR A 233 -12.02 -11.90 -34.98
CA THR A 233 -12.28 -12.88 -36.05
C THR A 233 -12.44 -12.25 -37.44
N ARG A 234 -12.89 -11.00 -37.51
CA ARG A 234 -13.10 -10.26 -38.77
C ARG A 234 -11.85 -9.51 -39.25
N GLY A 235 -10.74 -9.54 -38.50
CA GLY A 235 -9.49 -8.88 -38.87
C GLY A 235 -9.56 -7.35 -38.93
N MET A 236 -10.60 -6.72 -38.37
CA MET A 236 -10.79 -5.26 -38.38
C MET A 236 -10.11 -4.60 -37.16
N LEU A 237 -8.85 -4.95 -36.91
CA LEU A 237 -8.10 -4.44 -35.78
C LEU A 237 -7.43 -3.12 -36.13
N LYS A 238 -7.80 -2.05 -35.44
CA LYS A 238 -7.13 -0.76 -35.53
C LYS A 238 -6.28 -0.51 -34.28
N LEU A 239 -4.98 -0.29 -34.48
CA LEU A 239 -3.99 -0.16 -33.39
C LEU A 239 -4.29 1.03 -32.47
N ASP A 240 -4.85 2.11 -33.00
CA ASP A 240 -5.18 3.35 -32.30
C ASP A 240 -6.45 3.27 -31.44
N LYS A 241 -7.40 2.39 -31.79
CA LYS A 241 -8.71 2.31 -31.12
C LYS A 241 -8.90 1.06 -30.27
N ASN A 242 -8.31 -0.06 -30.65
CA ASN A 242 -8.68 -1.35 -30.06
C ASN A 242 -7.79 -1.74 -28.87
N PHE A 243 -6.66 -1.04 -28.66
CA PHE A 243 -5.69 -1.38 -27.63
C PHE A 243 -5.60 -0.29 -26.55
N VAL A 244 -5.71 -0.72 -25.30
CA VAL A 244 -5.59 0.15 -24.13
C VAL A 244 -4.19 0.03 -23.54
N VAL A 245 -3.41 1.10 -23.64
CA VAL A 245 -2.12 1.21 -22.95
C VAL A 245 -2.31 2.01 -21.67
N THR A 246 -2.52 1.31 -20.55
CA THR A 246 -2.88 1.94 -19.28
C THR A 246 -1.80 2.85 -18.67
N PRO A 247 -0.49 2.53 -18.71
CA PRO A 247 0.55 3.44 -18.21
C PRO A 247 0.63 4.74 -19.00
N TYR A 248 0.48 4.68 -20.32
CA TYR A 248 0.47 5.85 -21.19
C TYR A 248 -0.72 6.77 -20.86
N ASN A 249 -1.92 6.20 -20.75
CA ASN A 249 -3.12 6.94 -20.36
C ASN A 249 -2.99 7.58 -18.97
N PHE A 250 -2.32 6.90 -18.03
CA PHE A 250 -2.05 7.45 -16.71
C PHE A 250 -1.14 8.67 -16.76
N ILE A 251 -0.05 8.61 -17.53
CA ILE A 251 0.88 9.74 -17.69
C ILE A 251 0.15 10.92 -18.34
N GLN A 252 -0.60 10.66 -19.41
CA GLN A 252 -1.38 11.69 -20.11
C GLN A 252 -2.40 12.36 -19.18
N TYR A 253 -3.07 11.59 -18.32
CA TYR A 253 -4.05 12.12 -17.36
C TYR A 253 -3.40 13.03 -16.29
N ASN A 254 -2.24 12.63 -15.77
CA ASN A 254 -1.53 13.36 -14.69
C ASN A 254 -0.60 14.47 -15.20
N ALA A 255 -0.40 14.60 -16.52
CA ALA A 255 0.35 15.70 -17.10
C ALA A 255 -0.36 17.06 -16.95
N TYR A 256 -1.70 17.04 -16.79
CA TYR A 256 -2.51 18.24 -16.58
C TYR A 256 -2.61 18.60 -15.09
N THR A 257 -2.15 19.80 -14.73
CA THR A 257 -2.05 20.29 -13.34
C THR A 257 -3.42 20.47 -12.67
N GLU A 258 -4.48 20.76 -13.44
CA GLU A 258 -5.86 20.88 -12.92
C GLU A 258 -6.35 19.57 -12.28
N ASN A 259 -5.93 18.42 -12.82
CA ASN A 259 -6.26 17.12 -12.24
C ASN A 259 -5.50 16.85 -10.94
N LEU A 260 -4.29 17.43 -10.81
CA LEU A 260 -3.44 17.31 -9.63
C LEU A 260 -3.90 18.19 -8.48
N ALA A 261 -4.53 19.34 -8.77
CA ALA A 261 -5.01 20.29 -7.75
C ALA A 261 -6.11 19.72 -6.85
N ASN A 262 -6.83 18.69 -7.32
CA ASN A 262 -7.80 17.94 -6.51
C ASN A 262 -7.13 17.03 -5.47
N HIS A 263 -5.80 16.88 -5.52
CA HIS A 263 -4.99 16.11 -4.58
C HIS A 263 -4.14 17.08 -3.77
N GLY A 264 -4.12 16.88 -2.44
CA GLY A 264 -3.39 17.77 -1.51
C GLY A 264 -1.95 18.01 -1.96
N LEU A 265 -1.54 19.28 -1.92
CA LEU A 265 -0.19 19.72 -2.27
C LEU A 265 0.68 19.71 -1.01
N HIS A 266 1.84 19.08 -1.10
CA HIS A 266 2.79 18.99 0.00
C HIS A 266 4.15 19.62 -0.39
N PRO A 267 4.91 20.16 0.58
CA PRO A 267 6.30 20.54 0.35
C PRO A 267 7.13 19.35 -0.16
N ARG A 268 8.11 19.62 -1.04
CA ARG A 268 8.92 18.56 -1.69
C ARG A 268 9.72 17.69 -0.71
N VAL A 269 9.91 18.16 0.52
CA VAL A 269 10.71 17.52 1.57
C VAL A 269 9.87 16.55 2.43
N THR A 270 8.54 16.53 2.25
CA THR A 270 7.61 15.76 3.10
C THR A 270 7.94 14.27 3.10
N HIS A 271 8.31 13.70 1.94
CA HIS A 271 8.75 12.31 1.86
C HIS A 271 9.94 12.00 2.78
N LEU A 272 10.98 12.84 2.75
CA LEU A 272 12.21 12.62 3.51
C LEU A 272 12.03 12.87 5.01
N MET A 273 11.38 13.97 5.38
CA MET A 273 11.35 14.45 6.77
C MET A 273 10.14 13.97 7.57
N VAL A 274 9.02 13.66 6.92
CA VAL A 274 7.78 13.25 7.60
C VAL A 274 7.46 11.79 7.29
N ASN A 275 7.35 11.44 6.01
CA ASN A 275 6.84 10.13 5.62
C ASN A 275 7.80 8.97 5.97
N ILE A 276 9.11 9.13 5.78
CA ILE A 276 10.09 8.08 6.14
C ILE A 276 10.12 7.83 7.67
N PRO A 277 10.25 8.86 8.53
CA PRO A 277 10.15 8.66 9.97
C PRO A 277 8.80 8.10 10.41
N LEU A 278 7.69 8.50 9.79
CA LEU A 278 6.36 7.98 10.10
C LEU A 278 6.23 6.48 9.79
N LEU A 279 6.69 6.06 8.60
CA LEU A 279 6.57 4.66 8.16
C LEU A 279 7.52 3.71 8.89
N TYR A 280 8.72 4.17 9.19
CA TYR A 280 9.79 3.28 9.62
C TYR A 280 10.37 3.67 10.99
N ASN A 281 9.80 4.64 11.70
CA ASN A 281 10.15 4.99 13.07
C ASN A 281 11.68 5.15 13.27
N VAL A 282 12.22 4.43 14.25
CA VAL A 282 13.67 4.35 14.55
C VAL A 282 14.49 3.94 13.32
N LEU A 283 13.99 2.99 12.52
CA LEU A 283 14.64 2.54 11.28
C LEU A 283 14.64 3.64 10.21
N GLY A 284 13.55 4.41 10.12
CA GLY A 284 13.40 5.56 9.24
C GLY A 284 14.38 6.66 9.58
N ILE A 285 14.50 7.02 10.87
CA ILE A 285 15.50 7.98 11.36
C ILE A 285 16.92 7.49 11.02
N ALA A 286 17.22 6.21 11.26
CA ALA A 286 18.51 5.63 10.89
C ALA A 286 18.80 5.69 9.37
N GLY A 287 17.77 5.55 8.55
CA GLY A 287 17.81 5.71 7.09
C GLY A 287 18.11 7.14 6.66
N VAL A 288 17.39 8.12 7.22
CA VAL A 288 17.60 9.54 6.95
C VAL A 288 19.00 9.97 7.38
N LEU A 289 19.46 9.58 8.57
CA LEU A 289 20.83 9.84 9.02
C LEU A 289 21.87 9.16 8.12
N GLY A 290 21.58 7.94 7.65
CA GLY A 290 22.40 7.24 6.66
C GLY A 290 22.53 8.05 5.37
N PHE A 291 21.42 8.55 4.84
CA PHE A 291 21.41 9.40 3.65
C PHE A 291 22.19 10.71 3.86
N LEU A 292 21.95 11.42 4.96
CA LEU A 292 22.68 12.65 5.29
C LEU A 292 24.20 12.41 5.43
N SER A 293 24.60 11.26 6.00
CA SER A 293 26.01 10.91 6.10
C SER A 293 26.68 10.69 4.73
N ILE A 294 25.94 10.13 3.76
CA ILE A 294 26.42 9.96 2.38
C ILE A 294 26.56 11.33 1.71
N VAL A 295 25.56 12.21 1.86
CA VAL A 295 25.60 13.58 1.35
C VAL A 295 26.80 14.35 1.93
N TYR A 296 27.02 14.25 3.24
CA TYR A 296 28.16 14.88 3.90
C TYR A 296 29.50 14.39 3.34
N ARG A 297 29.66 13.07 3.13
CA ARG A 297 30.89 12.50 2.53
C ARG A 297 31.12 12.97 1.10
N MET A 298 30.05 13.12 0.31
CA MET A 298 30.14 13.68 -1.05
C MET A 298 30.59 15.14 -1.03
N ILE A 299 30.06 15.95 -0.12
CA ILE A 299 30.47 17.36 0.07
C ILE A 299 31.94 17.45 0.50
N GLN A 300 32.40 16.51 1.33
CA GLN A 300 33.81 16.42 1.73
C GLN A 300 34.73 15.76 0.70
N HIS A 301 34.24 15.48 -0.51
CA HIS A 301 34.98 14.82 -1.59
C HIS A 301 35.60 13.45 -1.21
N ARG A 302 35.02 12.74 -0.24
CA ARG A 302 35.47 11.41 0.20
C ARG A 302 34.84 10.29 -0.63
N TRP A 303 35.07 10.31 -1.94
CA TRP A 303 34.44 9.39 -2.89
C TRP A 303 34.77 7.91 -2.66
N SER A 304 35.96 7.62 -2.11
CA SER A 304 36.41 6.25 -1.81
C SER A 304 35.62 5.57 -0.69
N GLU A 305 34.97 6.35 0.18
CA GLU A 305 34.17 5.84 1.30
C GLU A 305 32.70 5.57 0.92
N LEU A 306 32.31 5.86 -0.33
CA LEU A 306 30.96 5.64 -0.80
C LEU A 306 30.69 4.16 -1.12
N PRO A 307 29.42 3.71 -0.98
CA PRO A 307 29.04 2.37 -1.40
C PRO A 307 29.40 2.12 -2.86
N ARG A 308 30.20 1.08 -3.13
CA ARG A 308 30.60 0.73 -4.50
C ARG A 308 29.39 0.26 -5.31
N ILE A 309 29.32 0.67 -6.58
CA ILE A 309 28.25 0.32 -7.53
C ILE A 309 28.21 -1.20 -7.84
N GLN A 310 29.24 -1.96 -7.50
CA GLN A 310 29.27 -3.42 -7.62
C GLN A 310 28.81 -4.14 -6.33
N SER A 311 28.58 -3.41 -5.23
CA SER A 311 28.26 -4.01 -3.93
C SER A 311 26.75 -4.13 -3.70
N ILE A 312 26.33 -5.15 -2.94
CA ILE A 312 24.94 -5.27 -2.46
C ILE A 312 24.49 -4.09 -1.61
N ILE A 313 25.42 -3.48 -0.86
CA ILE A 313 25.16 -2.27 -0.06
C ILE A 313 24.87 -1.09 -1.00
N GLY A 314 25.60 -0.98 -2.12
CA GLY A 314 25.32 -0.02 -3.19
C GLY A 314 23.93 -0.22 -3.79
N LEU A 315 23.56 -1.46 -4.12
CA LEU A 315 22.23 -1.77 -4.66
C LEU A 315 21.13 -1.34 -3.69
N MET A 316 21.26 -1.67 -2.41
CA MET A 316 20.25 -1.35 -1.40
C MET A 316 20.19 0.15 -1.11
N THR A 317 21.33 0.85 -1.02
CA THR A 317 21.35 2.30 -0.77
C THR A 317 20.73 3.07 -1.92
N THR A 318 21.08 2.73 -3.17
CA THR A 318 20.48 3.36 -4.36
C THR A 318 19.00 3.01 -4.52
N SER A 319 18.59 1.77 -4.20
CA SER A 319 17.18 1.33 -4.19
C SER A 319 16.33 1.98 -3.09
N PHE A 320 16.95 2.67 -2.12
CA PHE A 320 16.25 3.51 -1.15
C PHE A 320 16.26 4.99 -1.57
N ILE A 321 17.44 5.53 -1.88
CA ILE A 321 17.63 6.98 -2.09
C ILE A 321 17.00 7.46 -3.41
N ILE A 322 17.23 6.74 -4.51
CA ILE A 322 16.78 7.18 -5.84
C ILE A 322 15.25 7.21 -5.94
N PRO A 323 14.51 6.17 -5.50
CA PRO A 323 13.05 6.22 -5.57
C PRO A 323 12.47 7.34 -4.69
N VAL A 324 13.01 7.55 -3.49
CA VAL A 324 12.60 8.66 -2.61
C VAL A 324 12.83 9.99 -3.30
N ALA A 325 13.99 10.21 -3.91
CA ALA A 325 14.30 11.46 -4.62
C ALA A 325 13.37 11.68 -5.83
N LEU A 326 13.16 10.66 -6.66
CA LEU A 326 12.29 10.75 -7.85
C LEU A 326 10.83 11.01 -7.47
N LEU A 327 10.30 10.33 -6.46
CA LEU A 327 8.93 10.54 -6.00
C LEU A 327 8.75 11.91 -5.32
N SER A 328 9.81 12.45 -4.71
CA SER A 328 9.80 13.78 -4.08
C SER A 328 9.71 14.95 -5.08
N ILE A 329 9.92 14.70 -6.37
CA ILE A 329 9.72 15.70 -7.43
C ILE A 329 8.24 16.05 -7.55
N PHE A 330 7.34 15.07 -7.35
CA PHE A 330 5.91 15.27 -7.44
C PHE A 330 5.37 15.95 -6.16
N PRO A 331 4.44 16.91 -6.30
CA PRO A 331 3.90 17.66 -5.15
C PRO A 331 2.96 16.82 -4.27
N HIS A 332 2.40 15.73 -4.81
CA HIS A 332 1.51 14.84 -4.06
C HIS A 332 2.32 13.75 -3.34
N GLN A 333 2.52 13.91 -2.04
CA GLN A 333 3.45 13.11 -1.23
C GLN A 333 2.77 12.36 -0.08
N GLU A 334 2.12 11.24 -0.39
CA GLU A 334 1.54 10.36 0.64
C GLU A 334 2.55 9.32 1.14
N PRO A 335 2.53 8.95 2.44
CA PRO A 335 3.48 8.00 3.00
C PRO A 335 3.42 6.63 2.30
N ARG A 336 2.24 6.17 1.91
CA ARG A 336 2.06 4.86 1.28
C ARG A 336 2.86 4.67 -0.01
N PHE A 337 3.29 5.73 -0.71
CA PHE A 337 4.14 5.60 -1.90
C PHE A 337 5.55 5.08 -1.59
N LEU A 338 6.02 5.18 -0.35
CA LEU A 338 7.36 4.75 0.05
C LEU A 338 7.42 3.32 0.58
N ILE A 339 6.30 2.61 0.65
CA ILE A 339 6.23 1.21 1.11
C ILE A 339 7.18 0.29 0.33
N PRO A 340 7.36 0.42 -1.01
CA PRO A 340 8.30 -0.44 -1.73
C PRO A 340 9.76 -0.29 -1.32
N ALA A 341 10.13 0.78 -0.59
CA ALA A 341 11.48 0.96 -0.04
C ALA A 341 11.73 0.17 1.27
N THR A 342 10.76 -0.63 1.74
CA THR A 342 10.86 -1.38 3.01
C THR A 342 12.06 -2.34 3.01
N LEU A 343 12.21 -3.17 1.97
CA LEU A 343 13.26 -4.19 1.92
C LEU A 343 14.68 -3.57 1.96
N PRO A 344 15.02 -2.59 1.11
CA PRO A 344 16.33 -1.93 1.17
C PRO A 344 16.63 -1.32 2.54
N LEU A 345 15.65 -0.63 3.14
CA LEU A 345 15.82 0.03 4.43
C LEU A 345 16.08 -0.97 5.56
N VAL A 346 15.29 -2.04 5.62
CA VAL A 346 15.48 -3.13 6.61
C VAL A 346 16.83 -3.81 6.43
N PHE A 347 17.23 -4.09 5.19
CA PHE A 347 18.52 -4.71 4.91
C PHE A 347 19.69 -3.87 5.44
N LEU A 348 19.66 -2.55 5.22
CA LEU A 348 20.74 -1.62 5.57
C LEU A 348 20.83 -1.32 7.07
N HIS A 349 19.69 -1.14 7.75
CA HIS A 349 19.67 -0.51 9.08
C HIS A 349 19.20 -1.41 10.22
N SER A 350 18.70 -2.62 9.96
CA SER A 350 18.27 -3.57 11.00
C SER A 350 19.35 -3.89 12.06
N GLN A 351 20.61 -4.02 11.63
CA GLN A 351 21.74 -4.30 12.55
C GLN A 351 22.05 -3.15 13.51
N ARG A 352 21.59 -1.92 13.22
CA ARG A 352 21.74 -0.77 14.12
C ARG A 352 20.77 -0.85 15.29
N ILE A 353 19.60 -1.46 15.10
CA ILE A 353 18.58 -1.65 16.14
C ILE A 353 18.91 -2.87 16.99
N ARG A 354 19.32 -3.97 16.36
CA ARG A 354 19.67 -5.22 17.06
C ARG A 354 21.01 -5.73 16.58
N SER A 355 22.02 -5.73 17.45
CA SER A 355 23.24 -6.51 17.20
C SER A 355 22.98 -7.96 17.54
N HIS A 356 23.42 -8.87 16.67
CA HIS A 356 23.67 -10.24 17.10
C HIS A 356 24.97 -10.18 17.91
N GLU A 357 24.85 -10.11 19.22
CA GLU A 357 25.93 -10.64 20.05
C GLU A 357 25.94 -12.14 19.77
N GLU A 358 27.00 -12.62 19.12
CA GLU A 358 27.34 -14.04 19.22
C GLU A 358 27.22 -14.39 20.69
N GLN A 359 26.41 -15.39 21.01
CA GLN A 359 26.31 -15.86 22.37
C GLN A 359 27.69 -16.35 22.74
N ASN A 360 28.47 -15.49 23.43
CA ASN A 360 29.75 -15.84 24.00
C ASN A 360 29.46 -16.80 25.15
N ILE A 361 29.21 -18.05 24.80
CA ILE A 361 29.16 -19.18 25.72
C ILE A 361 30.61 -19.41 26.09
N TYR A 362 30.96 -19.09 27.33
CA TYR A 362 32.28 -19.46 27.84
C TYR A 362 32.16 -20.79 28.57
N GLN A 363 33.14 -21.65 28.33
CA GLN A 363 33.21 -22.97 28.94
C GLN A 363 33.90 -22.82 30.31
N ARG A 364 33.22 -23.22 31.38
CA ARG A 364 33.80 -23.28 32.73
C ARG A 364 33.82 -24.74 33.18
N GLN A 365 34.97 -25.22 33.67
CA GLN A 365 35.03 -26.52 34.33
C GLN A 365 34.71 -26.33 35.82
N GLU A 366 33.67 -27.02 36.29
CA GLU A 366 33.36 -27.16 37.72
C GLU A 366 33.21 -28.65 38.03
N ASN A 367 33.91 -29.12 39.07
CA ASN A 367 33.84 -30.50 39.58
C ASN A 367 33.98 -31.60 38.51
N GLY A 368 34.85 -31.42 37.52
CA GLY A 368 35.09 -32.40 36.45
C GLY A 368 34.06 -32.37 35.30
N PHE A 369 33.05 -31.51 35.37
CA PHE A 369 32.06 -31.31 34.31
C PHE A 369 32.26 -29.97 33.61
N THR A 370 32.05 -29.94 32.30
CA THR A 370 32.08 -28.71 31.49
C THR A 370 30.70 -28.06 31.51
N VAL A 371 30.58 -26.94 32.21
CA VAL A 371 29.34 -26.15 32.27
C VAL A 371 29.45 -25.01 31.26
N PHE A 372 28.42 -24.89 30.41
CA PHE A 372 28.28 -23.81 29.44
C PHE A 372 27.46 -22.68 30.08
N LEU A 373 28.13 -21.62 30.53
CA LEU A 373 27.48 -20.48 31.15
C LEU A 373 27.26 -19.38 30.11
N LYS A 374 26.03 -18.84 30.10
CA LYS A 374 25.70 -17.67 29.29
C LYS A 374 26.25 -16.43 30.01
N LYS A 375 27.05 -15.61 29.33
CA LYS A 375 27.48 -14.31 29.86
C LYS A 375 26.25 -13.45 30.18
N GLU A 376 26.17 -12.92 31.40
CA GLU A 376 25.16 -11.93 31.75
C GLU A 376 25.37 -10.69 30.87
N SER A 377 24.40 -10.41 30.00
CA SER A 377 24.41 -9.23 29.14
C SER A 377 23.90 -8.03 29.95
N VAL A 378 24.77 -7.05 30.21
CA VAL A 378 24.36 -5.74 30.70
C VAL A 378 23.45 -5.11 29.63
N LEU A 379 22.33 -4.51 30.04
CA LEU A 379 21.35 -3.92 29.13
C LEU A 379 22.05 -2.86 28.24
N ASN A 380 22.20 -3.14 26.95
CA ASN A 380 22.92 -2.27 26.02
C ASN A 380 21.98 -1.17 25.49
N GLN A 381 22.52 -0.01 25.07
CA GLN A 381 21.73 1.07 24.45
C GLN A 381 20.87 0.57 23.26
N LYS A 382 21.35 -0.45 22.54
CA LYS A 382 20.63 -1.12 21.44
C LYS A 382 19.37 -1.85 21.91
N ASP A 383 19.37 -2.40 23.12
CA ASP A 383 18.18 -3.03 23.69
C ASP A 383 17.08 -2.00 23.99
N GLY A 384 17.49 -0.77 24.35
CA GLY A 384 16.58 0.37 24.48
C GLY A 384 15.93 0.75 23.14
N LEU A 385 16.74 0.84 22.07
CA LEU A 385 16.23 1.10 20.71
C LEU A 385 15.29 0.00 20.20
N LEU A 386 15.58 -1.26 20.51
CA LEU A 386 14.71 -2.38 20.16
C LEU A 386 13.37 -2.35 20.92
N LYS A 387 13.39 -2.04 22.22
CA LYS A 387 12.17 -1.83 23.02
C LYS A 387 11.33 -0.68 22.45
N LEU A 388 11.98 0.44 22.11
CA LEU A 388 11.32 1.59 21.49
C LEU A 388 10.73 1.22 20.13
N TRP A 389 11.46 0.47 19.31
CA TRP A 389 10.98 -0.06 18.03
C TRP A 389 9.68 -0.85 18.21
N TYR A 390 9.66 -1.83 19.12
CA TYR A 390 8.45 -2.62 19.35
C TYR A 390 7.30 -1.79 19.90
N PHE A 391 7.57 -0.90 20.86
CA PHE A 391 6.55 -0.05 21.44
C PHE A 391 5.86 0.83 20.39
N ILE A 392 6.63 1.56 19.57
CA ILE A 392 6.06 2.43 18.53
C ILE A 392 5.30 1.59 17.49
N ASN A 393 5.84 0.45 17.06
CA ASN A 393 5.14 -0.41 16.10
C ASN A 393 3.82 -0.95 16.65
N ILE A 394 3.74 -1.34 17.93
CA ILE A 394 2.49 -1.77 18.57
C ILE A 394 1.47 -0.63 18.55
N VAL A 395 1.86 0.58 18.95
CA VAL A 395 0.99 1.77 18.93
C VAL A 395 0.48 2.05 17.52
N LEU A 396 1.35 1.99 16.51
CA LEU A 396 0.96 2.23 15.11
C LEU A 396 0.10 1.10 14.52
N VAL A 397 0.31 -0.15 14.91
CA VAL A 397 -0.58 -1.28 14.57
C VAL A 397 -1.98 -1.03 15.13
N ILE A 398 -2.09 -0.64 16.40
CA ILE A 398 -3.38 -0.36 17.04
C ILE A 398 -4.07 0.83 16.34
N PHE A 399 -3.32 1.90 16.08
CA PHE A 399 -3.87 3.11 15.46
C PHE A 399 -4.32 2.86 14.01
N TYR A 400 -3.43 2.44 13.12
CA TYR A 400 -3.73 2.29 11.70
C TYR A 400 -4.50 1.01 11.37
N GLY A 401 -4.35 -0.05 12.17
CA GLY A 401 -5.06 -1.31 11.99
C GLY A 401 -6.48 -1.31 12.53
N PHE A 402 -6.73 -0.60 13.63
CA PHE A 402 -8.01 -0.64 14.34
C PHE A 402 -8.64 0.73 14.51
N ILE A 403 -8.04 1.62 15.31
CA ILE A 403 -8.71 2.86 15.77
C ILE A 403 -9.13 3.76 14.60
N HIS A 404 -8.27 3.92 13.59
CA HIS A 404 -8.53 4.85 12.50
C HIS A 404 -9.67 4.38 11.56
N GLN A 405 -9.84 3.07 11.34
CA GLN A 405 -10.68 2.56 10.23
C GLN A 405 -11.73 1.49 10.62
N ALA A 406 -11.71 0.98 11.85
CA ALA A 406 -12.55 -0.16 12.21
C ALA A 406 -14.05 0.15 12.09
N GLY A 407 -14.50 1.34 12.49
CA GLY A 407 -15.92 1.74 12.44
C GLY A 407 -16.54 1.81 11.04
N VAL A 408 -15.73 1.82 9.97
CA VAL A 408 -16.24 1.79 8.59
C VAL A 408 -16.78 0.42 8.19
N TYR A 409 -16.23 -0.68 8.72
CA TYR A 409 -16.76 -2.01 8.40
C TYR A 409 -18.19 -2.21 8.96
N PRO A 410 -18.47 -1.95 10.26
CA PRO A 410 -19.82 -2.01 10.81
C PRO A 410 -20.81 -1.09 10.08
N LEU A 411 -20.38 0.11 9.65
CA LEU A 411 -21.20 0.98 8.81
C LEU A 411 -21.61 0.30 7.49
N MET A 412 -20.67 -0.38 6.83
CA MET A 412 -20.95 -1.10 5.58
C MET A 412 -21.81 -2.34 5.79
N ASP A 413 -21.64 -3.03 6.92
CA ASP A 413 -22.49 -4.17 7.27
C ASP A 413 -23.93 -3.72 7.56
N HIS A 414 -24.11 -2.61 8.30
CA HIS A 414 -25.42 -1.97 8.52
C HIS A 414 -26.14 -1.66 7.21
N PHE A 415 -25.46 -1.00 6.26
CA PHE A 415 -26.06 -0.69 4.97
C PHE A 415 -26.29 -1.93 4.10
N SER A 416 -25.48 -2.97 4.23
CA SER A 416 -25.70 -4.24 3.54
C SER A 416 -26.99 -4.93 4.02
N GLN A 417 -27.29 -4.85 5.32
CA GLN A 417 -28.54 -5.36 5.90
C GLN A 417 -29.72 -4.46 5.51
N GLU A 418 -29.57 -3.14 5.65
CA GLU A 418 -30.60 -2.16 5.28
C GLU A 418 -31.00 -2.27 3.78
N LEU A 419 -30.06 -2.60 2.90
CA LEU A 419 -30.33 -2.86 1.48
C LEU A 419 -31.08 -4.16 1.21
N GLN A 420 -30.98 -5.16 2.10
CA GLN A 420 -31.73 -6.41 2.02
C GLN A 420 -33.15 -6.24 2.55
N ASP A 421 -33.31 -5.45 3.62
CA ASP A 421 -34.58 -5.28 4.33
C ASP A 421 -35.47 -4.19 3.73
N LYS A 422 -34.92 -3.28 2.92
CA LYS A 422 -35.69 -2.16 2.38
C LYS A 422 -36.86 -2.58 1.47
N PRO A 423 -37.95 -1.80 1.45
CA PRO A 423 -39.03 -1.99 0.49
C PRO A 423 -38.56 -1.73 -0.95
N ARG A 424 -39.11 -2.47 -1.93
CA ARG A 424 -38.71 -2.46 -3.36
C ARG A 424 -38.66 -1.07 -4.02
N LEU A 425 -39.45 -0.09 -3.57
CA LEU A 425 -39.54 1.26 -4.14
C LEU A 425 -38.94 2.33 -3.19
N THR A 426 -37.83 1.98 -2.53
CA THR A 426 -37.11 2.89 -1.63
C THR A 426 -35.66 3.08 -2.07
N ASN A 427 -35.27 4.34 -2.24
CA ASN A 427 -33.90 4.74 -2.52
C ASN A 427 -33.17 5.09 -1.21
N ILE A 428 -31.95 4.60 -1.05
CA ILE A 428 -31.10 4.97 0.08
C ILE A 428 -30.07 5.98 -0.42
N HIS A 429 -29.95 7.10 0.28
CA HIS A 429 -28.99 8.16 0.03
C HIS A 429 -28.06 8.29 1.23
N LEU A 430 -26.75 8.18 1.02
CA LEU A 430 -25.73 8.30 2.05
C LEU A 430 -24.79 9.45 1.70
N VAL A 431 -24.79 10.49 2.54
CA VAL A 431 -23.81 11.58 2.50
C VAL A 431 -22.71 11.26 3.49
N THR A 432 -21.47 11.43 3.08
CA THR A 432 -20.28 11.19 3.91
C THR A 432 -19.44 12.44 3.98
N SER A 433 -18.89 12.75 5.15
CA SER A 433 -18.11 13.96 5.39
C SER A 433 -16.96 13.67 6.34
N HIS A 434 -15.80 14.28 6.10
CA HIS A 434 -14.57 14.14 6.91
C HIS A 434 -14.13 12.67 7.12
N ILE A 435 -14.50 11.79 6.20
CA ILE A 435 -14.08 10.39 6.16
C ILE A 435 -13.58 10.05 4.76
N TYR A 436 -12.74 9.02 4.68
CA TYR A 436 -12.24 8.52 3.41
C TYR A 436 -13.37 7.84 2.60
N PRO A 437 -13.22 7.73 1.26
CA PRO A 437 -14.20 7.06 0.40
C PRO A 437 -14.55 5.66 0.89
N LEU A 438 -15.85 5.36 0.93
CA LEU A 438 -16.36 4.11 1.49
C LEU A 438 -16.15 2.95 0.49
N PRO A 439 -15.85 1.73 0.97
CA PRO A 439 -15.69 0.56 0.12
C PRO A 439 -17.07 0.02 -0.32
N ILE A 440 -17.73 0.72 -1.24
CA ILE A 440 -19.09 0.41 -1.76
C ILE A 440 -19.19 -1.02 -2.31
N SER A 441 -18.08 -1.61 -2.75
CA SER A 441 -18.05 -3.01 -3.21
C SER A 441 -18.52 -4.02 -2.15
N LEU A 442 -18.40 -3.70 -0.85
CA LEU A 442 -18.87 -4.56 0.24
C LEU A 442 -20.40 -4.68 0.30
N LEU A 443 -21.13 -3.70 -0.23
CA LEU A 443 -22.60 -3.66 -0.24
C LEU A 443 -23.24 -4.61 -1.26
N HIS A 444 -22.42 -5.32 -2.06
CA HIS A 444 -22.88 -6.28 -3.09
C HIS A 444 -23.98 -5.72 -4.01
N ILE A 445 -23.88 -4.42 -4.35
CA ILE A 445 -24.87 -3.75 -5.20
C ILE A 445 -24.89 -4.43 -6.57
N LYS A 446 -26.08 -4.85 -7.00
CA LYS A 446 -26.26 -5.48 -8.32
C LYS A 446 -25.88 -4.48 -9.41
N LYS A 447 -24.93 -4.85 -10.27
CA LYS A 447 -24.57 -4.04 -11.44
C LYS A 447 -25.82 -3.86 -12.30
N ALA A 448 -26.17 -2.62 -12.62
CA ALA A 448 -27.31 -2.30 -13.47
C ALA A 448 -27.11 -2.93 -14.86
N ARG A 449 -27.67 -4.13 -15.07
CA ARG A 449 -27.66 -4.79 -16.37
C ARG A 449 -28.71 -4.14 -17.25
N VAL A 450 -28.33 -3.81 -18.48
CA VAL A 450 -29.28 -3.43 -19.52
C VAL A 450 -29.85 -4.73 -20.06
N VAL A 451 -31.10 -5.03 -19.72
CA VAL A 451 -31.83 -6.18 -20.22
C VAL A 451 -32.58 -5.75 -21.48
N HIS A 452 -32.38 -6.48 -22.57
CA HIS A 452 -33.13 -6.30 -23.81
C HIS A 452 -34.40 -7.15 -23.71
N SER A 453 -35.57 -6.55 -23.88
CA SER A 453 -36.81 -7.33 -24.01
C SER A 453 -36.84 -7.98 -25.39
N PRO A 454 -36.99 -9.32 -25.51
CA PRO A 454 -37.20 -9.96 -26.80
C PRO A 454 -38.54 -9.45 -27.36
N GLY A 455 -38.52 -8.77 -28.52
CA GLY A 455 -39.72 -8.37 -29.27
C GLY A 455 -40.05 -6.88 -29.32
N SER A 456 -39.67 -6.06 -28.32
CA SER A 456 -40.04 -4.63 -28.29
C SER A 456 -38.89 -3.65 -28.57
N GLY A 457 -37.63 -4.13 -28.61
CA GLY A 457 -36.45 -3.28 -28.79
C GLY A 457 -36.16 -2.33 -27.62
N VAL A 458 -37.02 -2.30 -26.60
CA VAL A 458 -36.88 -1.43 -25.43
C VAL A 458 -35.79 -1.97 -24.49
N ARG A 459 -34.87 -1.08 -24.13
CA ARG A 459 -33.77 -1.37 -23.20
C ARG A 459 -34.19 -1.01 -21.78
N TYR A 460 -34.29 -2.02 -20.91
CA TYR A 460 -34.55 -1.82 -19.49
C TYR A 460 -33.24 -1.79 -18.72
N ARG A 461 -32.97 -0.72 -17.98
CA ARG A 461 -31.85 -0.65 -17.05
C ARG A 461 -32.40 -0.80 -15.64
N MET A 462 -31.86 -1.75 -14.87
CA MET A 462 -32.19 -1.82 -13.44
C MET A 462 -31.90 -0.47 -12.77
N ALA A 463 -32.89 0.05 -12.06
CA ALA A 463 -32.77 1.31 -11.34
C ALA A 463 -31.71 1.19 -10.24
N LYS A 464 -30.84 2.20 -10.12
CA LYS A 464 -29.91 2.33 -9.00
C LYS A 464 -30.72 2.76 -7.78
N ASP A 465 -30.45 2.12 -6.66
CA ASP A 465 -31.30 2.16 -5.47
C ASP A 465 -30.50 2.48 -4.19
N PHE A 466 -29.19 2.69 -4.34
CA PHE A 466 -28.25 3.20 -3.34
C PHE A 466 -27.40 4.31 -3.96
N PHE A 467 -27.37 5.49 -3.33
CA PHE A 467 -26.66 6.68 -3.79
C PHE A 467 -25.69 7.15 -2.71
N THR A 468 -24.45 7.41 -3.10
CA THR A 468 -23.41 7.94 -2.21
C THR A 468 -22.99 9.33 -2.67
N TYR A 469 -22.78 10.23 -1.71
CA TYR A 469 -22.28 11.58 -1.92
C TYR A 469 -21.08 11.77 -0.98
N GLU A 470 -19.89 11.89 -1.57
CA GLU A 470 -18.63 11.99 -0.84
C GLU A 470 -18.18 13.45 -0.82
N MET A 471 -18.27 14.09 0.35
CA MET A 471 -17.85 15.50 0.54
C MET A 471 -16.34 15.63 0.78
N GLY A 472 -15.62 14.51 0.83
CA GLY A 472 -14.18 14.48 1.02
C GLY A 472 -13.73 14.93 2.42
N LEU A 473 -12.44 15.23 2.50
CA LEU A 473 -11.68 15.42 3.75
C LEU A 473 -11.58 16.90 4.17
N SER A 474 -11.75 17.86 3.25
CA SER A 474 -11.46 19.29 3.46
C SER A 474 -12.68 20.21 3.39
N GLU A 475 -13.90 19.66 3.33
CA GLU A 475 -15.12 20.47 3.23
C GLU A 475 -15.70 20.79 4.60
N SER A 476 -16.19 22.01 4.79
CA SER A 476 -16.79 22.43 6.06
C SER A 476 -18.07 21.65 6.37
N VAL A 477 -18.39 21.55 7.67
CA VAL A 477 -19.67 21.01 8.16
C VAL A 477 -20.86 21.78 7.56
N HIS A 478 -20.71 23.08 7.32
CA HIS A 478 -21.73 23.91 6.67
C HIS A 478 -21.98 23.48 5.22
N ASN A 479 -20.93 23.27 4.42
CA ASN A 479 -21.07 22.78 3.04
C ASN A 479 -21.70 21.39 3.00
N THR A 480 -21.33 20.52 3.95
CA THR A 480 -21.97 19.22 4.12
C THR A 480 -23.48 19.38 4.33
N THR A 481 -23.88 20.32 5.20
CA THR A 481 -25.30 20.61 5.49
C THR A 481 -26.04 21.12 4.25
N LEU A 482 -25.43 22.03 3.48
CA LEU A 482 -25.99 22.52 2.21
C LEU A 482 -26.21 21.38 1.22
N LYS A 483 -25.27 20.44 1.12
CA LYS A 483 -25.43 19.28 0.24
C LYS A 483 -26.54 18.34 0.71
N VAL A 484 -26.64 18.11 2.01
CA VAL A 484 -27.75 17.32 2.58
C VAL A 484 -29.09 17.94 2.23
N LYS A 485 -29.20 19.28 2.30
CA LYS A 485 -30.40 20.02 1.87
C LYS A 485 -30.71 19.83 0.38
N GLU A 486 -29.71 20.00 -0.48
CA GLU A 486 -29.86 19.79 -1.94
C GLU A 486 -30.34 18.36 -2.26
N VAL A 487 -29.79 17.36 -1.57
CA VAL A 487 -30.19 15.96 -1.76
C VAL A 487 -31.61 15.72 -1.22
N LEU A 488 -31.96 16.31 -0.07
CA LEU A 488 -33.30 16.23 0.51
C LEU A 488 -34.35 16.82 -0.45
N ASP A 489 -34.12 18.03 -0.97
CA ASP A 489 -35.01 18.69 -1.93
C ASP A 489 -35.19 17.86 -3.22
N SER A 490 -34.09 17.27 -3.72
CA SER A 490 -34.12 16.36 -4.87
C SER A 490 -34.94 15.09 -4.60
N CYS A 491 -34.86 14.57 -3.38
CA CYS A 491 -35.60 13.39 -2.95
C CYS A 491 -37.09 13.70 -2.78
N GLN A 492 -37.44 14.83 -2.16
CA GLN A 492 -38.81 15.30 -2.02
C GLN A 492 -39.48 15.51 -3.38
N LYS A 493 -38.77 16.12 -4.34
CA LYS A 493 -39.26 16.26 -5.72
C LYS A 493 -39.54 14.91 -6.39
N LYS A 494 -38.67 13.90 -6.20
CA LYS A 494 -38.90 12.55 -6.72
C LYS A 494 -40.05 11.83 -6.02
N TRP A 495 -40.26 12.10 -4.74
CA TRP A 495 -41.41 11.58 -4.00
C TRP A 495 -42.71 12.18 -4.54
N THR A 496 -42.79 13.49 -4.78
CA THR A 496 -43.99 14.14 -5.31
C THR A 496 -44.30 13.72 -6.75
N GLU A 497 -43.29 13.65 -7.62
CA GLU A 497 -43.47 13.29 -9.04
C GLU A 497 -43.67 11.79 -9.27
N LYS A 498 -42.90 10.94 -8.59
CA LYS A 498 -42.78 9.50 -8.92
C LYS A 498 -43.21 8.58 -7.79
N ARG A 499 -43.61 9.11 -6.63
CA ARG A 499 -43.96 8.34 -5.41
C ARG A 499 -42.86 7.37 -4.98
N LEU A 500 -41.59 7.74 -5.22
CA LEU A 500 -40.42 6.97 -4.80
C LEU A 500 -40.03 7.35 -3.38
N LYS A 501 -40.14 6.40 -2.45
CA LYS A 501 -39.72 6.62 -1.05
C LYS A 501 -38.20 6.75 -1.00
N TYR A 502 -37.70 7.47 -0.01
CA TYR A 502 -36.27 7.60 0.22
C TYR A 502 -35.92 7.46 1.71
N LYS A 503 -34.67 7.11 1.98
CA LYS A 503 -34.03 7.20 3.30
C LYS A 503 -32.73 7.96 3.11
N LEU A 504 -32.55 9.07 3.83
CA LEU A 504 -31.38 9.92 3.76
C LEU A 504 -30.55 9.81 5.04
N TYR A 505 -29.28 9.46 4.87
CA TYR A 505 -28.32 9.23 5.93
C TYR A 505 -27.10 10.11 5.77
N VAL A 506 -26.50 10.50 6.89
CA VAL A 506 -25.24 11.24 6.98
C VAL A 506 -24.29 10.49 7.88
N ALA A 507 -23.11 10.11 7.38
CA ALA A 507 -22.04 9.53 8.19
C ALA A 507 -20.93 10.56 8.40
N ILE A 508 -20.64 10.89 9.66
CA ILE A 508 -19.65 11.89 10.07
C ILE A 508 -18.91 11.42 11.33
N PRO A 509 -17.62 11.77 11.52
CA PRO A 509 -16.91 11.48 12.76
C PRO A 509 -17.66 12.05 13.97
N SER A 510 -17.70 11.29 15.06
CA SER A 510 -18.45 11.69 16.26
C SER A 510 -17.96 12.99 16.88
N SER A 511 -16.69 13.36 16.67
CA SER A 511 -16.12 14.66 17.06
C SER A 511 -16.83 15.87 16.43
N LEU A 512 -17.42 15.73 15.24
CA LEU A 512 -18.14 16.81 14.51
C LEU A 512 -19.67 16.62 14.50
N ALA A 513 -20.18 15.57 15.14
CA ALA A 513 -21.60 15.23 15.08
C ALA A 513 -22.48 16.31 15.71
N THR A 514 -22.04 16.93 16.81
CA THR A 514 -22.74 18.03 17.49
C THR A 514 -22.80 19.28 16.62
N ASP A 515 -21.67 19.65 16.01
CA ASP A 515 -21.56 20.83 15.15
C ASP A 515 -22.47 20.68 13.92
N PHE A 516 -22.53 19.47 13.37
CA PHE A 516 -23.44 19.16 12.27
C PHE A 516 -24.91 19.24 12.69
N GLN A 517 -25.28 18.76 13.88
CA GLN A 517 -26.66 18.86 14.38
C GLN A 517 -27.08 20.32 14.55
N ILE A 518 -26.21 21.18 15.06
CA ILE A 518 -26.46 22.62 15.20
C ILE A 518 -26.64 23.26 13.81
N ALA A 519 -25.73 22.97 12.87
CA ALA A 519 -25.83 23.48 11.50
C ALA A 519 -27.10 22.98 10.77
N ALA A 520 -27.49 21.72 10.99
CA ALA A 520 -28.69 21.14 10.43
C ALA A 520 -29.96 21.81 10.98
N LEU A 521 -30.01 22.09 12.29
CA LEU A 521 -31.11 22.83 12.91
C LEU A 521 -31.23 24.25 12.35
N GLN A 522 -30.12 24.96 12.16
CA GLN A 522 -30.09 26.28 11.51
C GLN A 522 -30.61 26.22 10.06
N ALA A 523 -30.43 25.08 9.39
CA ALA A 523 -30.91 24.85 8.02
C ALA A 523 -32.36 24.32 7.94
N ASN A 524 -33.08 24.20 9.07
CA ASN A 524 -34.39 23.57 9.23
C ASN A 524 -34.44 22.08 8.85
N ILE A 525 -33.37 21.34 9.13
CA ILE A 525 -33.27 19.89 8.88
C ILE A 525 -33.34 19.17 10.22
N THR A 526 -34.31 18.28 10.38
CA THR A 526 -34.42 17.45 11.59
C THR A 526 -33.59 16.18 11.43
N VAL A 527 -32.73 15.89 12.40
CA VAL A 527 -31.78 14.79 12.33
C VAL A 527 -31.83 13.98 13.62
N SER A 528 -31.78 12.65 13.51
CA SER A 528 -31.67 11.75 14.67
C SER A 528 -30.47 10.81 14.52
N ILE A 529 -29.76 10.55 15.61
CA ILE A 529 -28.70 9.53 15.65
C ILE A 529 -29.35 8.15 15.50
N GLU A 530 -28.95 7.40 14.47
CA GLU A 530 -29.41 6.02 14.27
C GLU A 530 -28.46 5.04 14.96
N SER A 531 -27.14 5.23 14.79
CA SER A 531 -26.12 4.38 15.39
C SER A 531 -24.77 5.09 15.46
N ILE A 532 -23.88 4.59 16.32
CA ILE A 532 -22.48 5.04 16.40
C ILE A 532 -21.59 3.80 16.32
N PHE A 533 -20.64 3.82 15.38
CA PHE A 533 -19.74 2.69 15.14
C PHE A 533 -18.35 2.97 15.72
N TYR A 534 -17.91 2.13 16.65
CA TYR A 534 -16.60 2.23 17.30
C TYR A 534 -15.66 1.08 16.89
N PRO A 535 -14.33 1.28 16.98
CA PRO A 535 -13.64 2.56 17.07
C PRO A 535 -13.45 3.19 15.69
N HIS A 536 -13.54 4.52 15.60
CA HIS A 536 -13.20 5.27 14.41
C HIS A 536 -12.61 6.63 14.78
N LEU A 537 -11.48 6.97 14.19
CA LEU A 537 -10.83 8.26 14.36
C LEU A 537 -10.41 8.77 13.00
N SER A 538 -10.97 9.91 12.61
CA SER A 538 -10.53 10.63 11.40
C SER A 538 -9.42 11.61 11.75
N THR A 539 -8.33 11.60 10.99
CA THR A 539 -7.23 12.57 11.17
C THR A 539 -7.62 14.00 10.85
N GLU A 540 -8.67 14.21 10.05
CA GLU A 540 -9.19 15.53 9.68
C GLU A 540 -10.15 16.12 10.72
N ALA A 541 -10.71 15.25 11.57
CA ALA A 541 -11.67 15.61 12.60
C ALA A 541 -11.19 15.08 13.95
N MET A 542 -10.02 15.56 14.37
CA MET A 542 -9.40 15.12 15.62
C MET A 542 -10.30 15.41 16.82
N PRO A 543 -10.29 14.54 17.85
CA PRO A 543 -11.06 14.77 19.06
C PRO A 543 -10.62 16.08 19.72
N ASN A 544 -11.60 16.84 20.18
CA ASN A 544 -11.35 18.00 21.00
C ASN A 544 -11.25 17.57 22.48
N PHE A 545 -10.06 17.76 23.05
CA PHE A 545 -9.77 17.51 24.46
C PHE A 545 -9.99 18.75 25.34
N GLY A 546 -10.40 19.88 24.76
CA GLY A 546 -10.68 21.11 25.48
C GLY A 546 -11.81 20.93 26.49
N LEU A 547 -11.55 21.34 27.74
CA LEU A 547 -12.55 21.34 28.81
C LEU A 547 -13.70 22.31 28.52
N ASP A 548 -13.45 23.39 27.76
CA ASP A 548 -14.43 24.45 27.48
C ASP A 548 -15.67 23.98 26.69
N LEU A 549 -15.55 22.86 25.95
CA LEU A 549 -16.63 22.24 25.17
C LEU A 549 -17.36 21.11 25.91
N PHE A 550 -17.00 20.89 27.17
CA PHE A 550 -17.65 19.93 28.04
C PHE A 550 -19.03 20.44 28.49
N LYS A 551 -20.02 20.43 27.59
CA LYS A 551 -21.42 20.72 27.94
C LYS A 551 -22.42 19.93 27.09
N LYS A 552 -23.45 19.40 27.76
CA LYS A 552 -24.73 19.01 27.15
C LYS A 552 -25.41 20.28 26.63
N CYS A 553 -25.48 20.49 25.30
CA CYS A 553 -26.45 21.45 24.76
C CYS A 553 -27.83 20.78 24.83
N ASP A 554 -28.75 21.36 25.59
CA ASP A 554 -30.14 20.94 25.62
C ASP A 554 -30.83 21.51 24.36
N LEU A 555 -31.13 20.62 23.41
CA LEU A 555 -31.53 20.95 22.03
C LEU A 555 -32.90 21.67 21.91
N GLN A 556 -33.53 22.02 23.02
CA GLN A 556 -34.87 22.63 23.06
C GLN A 556 -34.85 24.18 23.09
N THR A 557 -33.75 24.81 23.50
CA THR A 557 -33.67 26.27 23.63
C THR A 557 -32.41 26.81 22.99
N PHE A 558 -32.58 27.66 21.97
CA PHE A 558 -31.53 28.23 21.12
C PHE A 558 -30.50 29.12 21.83
N GLU A 559 -30.64 29.41 23.13
CA GLU A 559 -30.01 30.60 23.72
C GLU A 559 -28.74 30.41 24.54
N ASP A 560 -28.33 29.21 25.00
CA ASP A 560 -27.17 29.10 25.89
C ASP A 560 -26.24 27.91 25.62
N CYS A 561 -25.59 27.89 24.47
CA CYS A 561 -24.30 27.20 24.31
C CYS A 561 -23.13 28.18 24.60
N ARG A 562 -23.23 29.03 25.65
CA ARG A 562 -22.10 29.81 26.15
C ARG A 562 -21.36 29.03 27.24
N ALA A 563 -20.06 28.85 26.99
CA ALA A 563 -19.11 28.28 27.93
C ALA A 563 -19.01 29.20 29.16
N HIS A 564 -19.56 28.75 30.28
CA HIS A 564 -19.15 29.20 31.60
C HIS A 564 -18.91 27.95 32.43
N ILE A 565 -17.68 27.44 32.35
CA ILE A 565 -17.13 26.63 33.42
C ILE A 565 -16.64 27.65 34.45
N SER A 566 -17.44 27.89 35.49
CA SER A 566 -16.88 28.44 36.71
C SER A 566 -15.83 27.42 37.17
N PHE A 567 -14.56 27.84 37.18
CA PHE A 567 -13.38 27.06 37.62
C PHE A 567 -13.44 26.61 39.10
N ALA A 568 -14.61 26.74 39.73
CA ALA A 568 -14.85 26.59 41.16
C ALA A 568 -16.08 25.69 41.38
N SER A 569 -16.01 24.43 40.98
CA SER A 569 -16.78 23.36 41.62
C SER A 569 -16.22 21.99 41.22
N ASP A 570 -15.38 21.46 42.10
CA ASP A 570 -15.04 20.06 42.34
C ASP A 570 -14.67 19.17 41.14
N LEU A 571 -13.36 18.93 41.04
CA LEU A 571 -12.72 17.83 40.30
C LEU A 571 -13.11 16.47 40.90
N SER A 572 -14.40 16.13 40.85
CA SER A 572 -14.94 14.89 41.39
C SER A 572 -14.63 13.69 40.48
N PHE A 573 -14.61 12.48 41.04
CA PHE A 573 -14.47 11.24 40.24
C PHE A 573 -15.57 11.12 39.16
N GLY A 574 -16.77 11.65 39.42
CA GLY A 574 -17.86 11.71 38.46
C GLY A 574 -17.53 12.57 37.24
N PHE A 575 -16.94 13.75 37.45
CA PHE A 575 -16.47 14.60 36.36
C PHE A 575 -15.41 13.91 35.50
N ALA A 576 -14.45 13.21 36.12
CA ALA A 576 -13.42 12.46 35.40
C ALA A 576 -14.02 11.33 34.54
N LEU A 577 -15.02 10.62 35.05
CA LEU A 577 -15.71 9.55 34.31
C LEU A 577 -16.55 10.11 33.15
N GLU A 578 -17.26 11.22 33.36
CA GLU A 578 -18.01 11.89 32.30
C GLU A 578 -17.05 12.44 31.22
N TYR A 579 -15.92 13.03 31.62
CA TYR A 579 -14.89 13.50 30.70
C TYR A 579 -14.29 12.36 29.88
N PHE A 580 -13.97 11.25 30.53
CA PHE A 580 -13.53 10.05 29.83
C PHE A 580 -14.59 9.53 28.85
N SER A 581 -15.86 9.48 29.25
CA SER A 581 -16.97 9.07 28.36
C SER A 581 -17.10 9.98 27.14
N TYR A 582 -17.02 11.29 27.33
CA TYR A 582 -17.03 12.26 26.23
C TYR A 582 -15.87 12.07 25.27
N VAL A 583 -14.66 11.89 25.79
CA VAL A 583 -13.48 11.62 24.96
C VAL A 583 -13.68 10.33 24.16
N VAL A 584 -14.11 9.25 24.80
CA VAL A 584 -14.38 7.97 24.14
C VAL A 584 -15.45 8.09 23.06
N HIS A 585 -16.50 8.87 23.30
CA HIS A 585 -17.55 9.12 22.31
C HIS A 585 -17.03 9.76 21.02
N GLN A 586 -15.96 10.56 21.09
CA GLN A 586 -15.36 11.17 19.90
C GLN A 586 -14.59 10.17 19.02
N PHE A 587 -14.27 8.97 19.53
CA PHE A 587 -13.66 7.88 18.76
C PHE A 587 -14.71 7.01 18.04
N GLY A 588 -15.81 7.61 17.60
CA GLY A 588 -16.90 6.95 16.89
C GLY A 588 -17.10 7.49 15.47
N LEU A 589 -17.80 6.70 14.65
CA LEU A 589 -18.39 7.14 13.40
C LEU A 589 -19.91 7.21 13.59
N THR A 590 -20.46 8.43 13.66
CA THR A 590 -21.89 8.63 13.89
C THR A 590 -22.66 8.53 12.58
N LEU A 591 -23.69 7.69 12.58
CA LEU A 591 -24.69 7.63 11.51
C LEU A 591 -25.94 8.39 11.94
N LEU A 592 -26.24 9.43 11.19
CA LEU A 592 -27.36 10.32 11.38
C LEU A 592 -28.41 10.06 10.30
N LYS A 593 -29.68 9.96 10.70
CA LYS A 593 -30.82 9.83 9.80
C LYS A 593 -31.55 11.17 9.72
N VAL A 594 -31.74 11.66 8.50
CA VAL A 594 -32.54 12.86 8.24
C VAL A 594 -34.01 12.46 8.27
N LYS A 595 -34.80 13.16 9.08
CA LYS A 595 -36.26 13.00 9.15
C LYS A 595 -36.94 13.96 8.19
N ASP A 596 -38.08 13.52 7.67
CA ASP A 596 -38.94 14.29 6.77
C ASP A 596 -39.74 15.37 7.49
#